data_AF-T0XYH8-F1
#
_entry.id   AF-T0XYH8-F1
#
_cell.length_a   1.000
_cell.length_b   1.000
_cell.length_c   1.000
_cell.angle_alpha   90.00
_cell.angle_beta   90.00
_cell.angle_gamma   90.00
#
_symmetry.space_group_name_H-M   'P 1'
#
loop_
_entity.id
_entity.type
_entity.pdbx_description
1 polymer ?
#
loop_
_entity_poly.entity_id
_entity_poly.type
_entity_poly.pdbx_seq_one_letter_code
_entity_poly.pdbx_strand_id
1 'polypeptide(L)'
;TAHLPHTKNGSARDVPLSSRAVAILHALPRRIDGRVFGLRPDSVTQAFERAAQRAGIENLRLHDLRHEATSRLAEKLPNLIELAAVTGHKDLRMLKRYYHPRATDLAKK
;
A
#
# COMPACT_ATOMS: atom_id res chain seq x y z
N THR A 1 10.84 6.31 4.66
CA THR A 1 9.67 6.69 3.83
C THR A 1 10.06 6.54 2.36
N ALA A 2 9.09 6.56 1.44
CA ALA A 2 9.33 6.64 0.00
C ALA A 2 8.66 7.89 -0.57
N HIS A 3 9.42 8.70 -1.29
CA HIS A 3 8.90 9.87 -1.99
C HIS A 3 8.39 9.47 -3.38
N LEU A 4 7.12 9.77 -3.65
CA LEU A 4 6.48 9.53 -4.95
C LEU A 4 6.22 10.87 -5.63
N PRO A 5 7.11 11.34 -6.54
CA PRO A 5 6.96 12.65 -7.18
C PRO A 5 5.79 12.67 -8.19
N HIS A 6 5.51 11.52 -8.81
CA HIS A 6 4.42 11.34 -9.76
C HIS A 6 3.48 10.25 -9.26
N THR A 7 2.20 10.60 -9.15
CA THR A 7 1.13 9.65 -8.84
C THR A 7 0.05 9.73 -9.89
N LYS A 8 -0.81 8.71 -9.97
CA LYS A 8 -1.98 8.68 -10.88
C LYS A 8 -2.84 9.96 -10.82
N ASN A 9 -2.83 10.63 -9.67
CA ASN A 9 -3.68 11.80 -9.40
C ASN A 9 -2.90 13.12 -9.39
N GLY A 10 -1.69 13.16 -9.98
CA GLY A 10 -0.90 14.37 -10.22
C GLY A 10 -0.25 15.03 -9.00
N SER A 11 -0.46 14.49 -7.80
CA SER A 11 0.10 15.04 -6.57
C SER A 11 1.28 14.20 -6.08
N ALA A 12 2.39 14.85 -5.79
CA ALA A 12 3.49 14.22 -5.07
C ALA A 12 3.06 13.84 -3.64
N ARG A 13 3.62 12.76 -3.11
CA ARG A 13 3.36 12.36 -1.72
C ARG A 13 4.46 11.48 -1.16
N ASP A 14 4.59 11.51 0.16
CA ASP A 14 5.42 10.55 0.89
C ASP A 14 4.58 9.39 1.41
N VAL A 15 5.15 8.20 1.32
CA VAL A 15 4.55 6.97 1.85
C VAL A 15 5.42 6.44 2.98
N PRO A 16 4.89 6.24 4.20
CA PRO A 16 5.64 5.57 5.25
C PRO A 16 5.88 4.12 4.85
N LEU A 17 7.11 3.67 5.08
CA LEU A 17 7.51 2.29 4.84
C LEU A 17 7.80 1.63 6.18
N SER A 18 7.45 0.36 6.32
CA SER A 18 7.91 -0.43 7.44
C SER A 18 9.43 -0.61 7.37
N SER A 19 10.06 -0.83 8.53
CA SER A 19 11.49 -1.16 8.62
C SER A 19 11.85 -2.35 7.72
N ARG A 20 10.98 -3.36 7.66
CA ARG A 20 11.14 -4.52 6.76
C ARG A 20 11.11 -4.13 5.28
N ALA A 21 10.18 -3.27 4.86
CA ALA A 21 10.12 -2.80 3.48
C ALA A 21 11.39 -2.01 3.11
N VAL A 22 11.88 -1.15 4.02
CA VAL A 22 13.14 -0.42 3.86
C VAL A 22 14.31 -1.39 3.71
N ALA A 23 14.42 -2.40 4.58
CA ALA A 23 15.49 -3.40 4.51
C ALA A 23 15.50 -4.17 3.17
N ILE A 24 14.32 -4.58 2.67
CA ILE A 24 14.19 -5.24 1.37
C ILE A 24 14.68 -4.31 0.24
N LEU A 25 14.28 -3.04 0.25
CA LEU A 25 14.70 -2.07 -0.76
C LEU A 25 16.22 -1.80 -0.72
N HIS A 26 16.83 -1.79 0.47
CA HIS A 26 18.28 -1.64 0.60
C HIS A 26 19.07 -2.86 0.12
N ALA A 27 18.48 -4.06 0.22
CA ALA A 27 19.10 -5.30 -0.26
C ALA A 27 19.05 -5.46 -1.78
N LEU A 28 18.23 -4.66 -2.49
CA LEU A 28 18.18 -4.70 -3.95
C LEU A 28 19.44 -4.06 -4.58
N PRO A 29 19.96 -4.62 -5.68
CA PRO A 29 21.06 -4.01 -6.41
C PRO A 29 20.65 -2.63 -6.94
N ARG A 30 21.54 -1.64 -6.77
CA ARG A 30 21.33 -0.28 -7.29
C ARG A 30 21.50 -0.29 -8.80
N ARG A 31 20.53 0.28 -9.50
CA ARG A 31 20.59 0.42 -10.96
C ARG A 31 21.17 1.78 -11.34
N ILE A 32 21.96 1.80 -12.41
CA ILE A 32 22.61 3.01 -12.95
C ILE A 32 21.57 3.99 -13.52
N ASP A 33 20.45 3.46 -14.03
CA ASP A 33 19.35 4.25 -14.59
C ASP A 33 18.47 4.95 -13.54
N GLY A 34 18.85 4.90 -12.26
CA GLY A 34 18.14 5.55 -11.15
C GLY A 34 16.84 4.87 -10.72
N ARG A 35 16.37 3.84 -11.44
CA ARG A 35 15.15 3.11 -11.07
C ARG A 35 15.42 2.12 -9.94
N VAL A 36 14.48 1.99 -9.01
CA VAL A 36 14.55 0.97 -7.95
C VAL A 36 14.25 -0.41 -8.49
N PHE A 37 13.25 -0.52 -9.38
CA PHE A 37 12.82 -1.78 -9.98
C PHE A 37 13.14 -1.79 -11.48
N GLY A 38 13.80 -2.85 -11.95
CA GLY A 38 14.05 -3.10 -13.37
C GLY A 38 12.87 -3.73 -14.11
N LEU A 39 11.64 -3.33 -13.78
CA LEU A 39 10.41 -3.96 -14.27
C LEU A 39 9.60 -2.99 -15.14
N ARG A 40 8.94 -3.52 -16.17
CA ARG A 40 7.87 -2.78 -16.87
C ARG A 40 6.59 -2.85 -16.01
N PRO A 41 5.75 -1.81 -15.98
CA PRO A 41 4.56 -1.78 -15.14
C PRO A 41 3.66 -3.02 -15.31
N ASP A 42 3.44 -3.40 -16.56
CA ASP A 42 2.63 -4.54 -17.02
C ASP A 42 3.24 -5.90 -16.62
N SER A 43 4.56 -5.97 -16.38
CA SER A 43 5.23 -7.20 -15.95
C SER A 43 4.96 -7.54 -14.49
N VAL A 44 4.64 -6.57 -13.64
CA VAL A 44 4.42 -6.78 -12.19
C VAL A 44 3.16 -7.59 -11.95
N THR A 45 2.06 -7.28 -12.64
CA THR A 45 0.79 -8.01 -12.50
C THR A 45 0.95 -9.48 -12.84
N GLN A 46 1.59 -9.79 -13.98
CA GLN A 46 1.80 -11.19 -14.39
C GLN A 46 2.77 -11.93 -13.46
N ALA A 47 3.83 -11.25 -13.01
CA ALA A 47 4.76 -11.84 -12.05
C ALA A 47 4.08 -12.16 -10.72
N PHE A 48 3.17 -11.30 -10.28
CA PHE A 48 2.36 -11.50 -9.09
C PHE A 48 1.37 -12.66 -9.25
N GLU A 49 0.63 -12.73 -10.37
CA GLU A 49 -0.29 -13.84 -10.64
C GLU A 49 0.44 -15.19 -10.63
N ARG A 50 1.60 -15.28 -11.28
CA ARG A 50 2.45 -16.49 -11.21
C ARG A 50 2.92 -16.80 -9.78
N ALA A 51 3.20 -15.79 -8.97
CA ALA A 51 3.60 -15.98 -7.58
C ALA A 51 2.44 -16.49 -6.71
N ALA A 52 1.24 -15.95 -6.89
CA ALA A 52 0.02 -16.42 -6.23
C ALA A 52 -0.28 -17.88 -6.61
N GLN A 53 -0.17 -18.22 -7.89
CA GLN A 53 -0.35 -19.60 -8.36
C GLN A 53 0.67 -20.57 -7.74
N ARG A 54 1.96 -20.21 -7.70
CA ARG A 54 3.00 -21.03 -7.04
C ARG A 54 2.76 -21.19 -5.54
N ALA A 55 2.12 -20.20 -4.90
CA ALA A 55 1.75 -20.25 -3.49
C ALA A 55 0.43 -21.01 -3.25
N GLY A 56 -0.26 -21.48 -4.29
CA GLY A 56 -1.56 -22.15 -4.18
C GLY A 56 -2.70 -21.24 -3.75
N ILE A 57 -2.59 -19.92 -3.99
CA ILE A 57 -3.61 -18.95 -3.60
C ILE A 57 -4.51 -18.65 -4.80
N GLU A 58 -5.80 -18.93 -4.63
CA GLU A 58 -6.81 -18.68 -5.65
C GLU A 58 -7.42 -17.28 -5.51
N ASN A 59 -7.84 -16.71 -6.65
CA ASN A 59 -8.58 -15.44 -6.72
C ASN A 59 -7.90 -14.23 -6.03
N LEU A 60 -6.57 -14.20 -5.99
CA LEU A 60 -5.80 -13.07 -5.45
C LEU A 60 -5.23 -12.21 -6.59
N ARG A 61 -5.67 -10.95 -6.69
CA ARG A 61 -5.15 -9.95 -7.64
C ARG A 61 -4.17 -9.01 -6.96
N LEU A 62 -3.31 -8.37 -7.75
CA LEU A 62 -2.31 -7.44 -7.23
C LEU A 62 -2.94 -6.25 -6.48
N HIS A 63 -4.11 -5.76 -6.91
CA HIS A 63 -4.79 -4.65 -6.24
C HIS A 63 -5.41 -5.02 -4.90
N ASP A 64 -5.63 -6.32 -4.63
CA ASP A 64 -6.13 -6.80 -3.34
C ASP A 64 -5.10 -6.58 -2.24
N LEU A 65 -3.80 -6.53 -2.56
CA LEU A 65 -2.76 -6.16 -1.59
C LEU A 65 -2.97 -4.76 -1.02
N ARG A 66 -3.42 -3.81 -1.85
CA ARG A 66 -3.74 -2.45 -1.41
C ARG A 66 -5.01 -2.45 -0.56
N HIS A 67 -5.98 -3.28 -0.91
CA HIS A 67 -7.20 -3.46 -0.14
C HIS A 67 -6.87 -4.00 1.26
N GLU A 68 -6.08 -5.08 1.33
CA GLU A 68 -5.67 -5.73 2.58
C GLU A 68 -4.81 -4.81 3.45
N ALA A 69 -3.84 -4.12 2.85
CA ALA A 69 -3.02 -3.15 3.58
C ALA A 69 -3.87 -2.02 4.17
N THR A 70 -4.89 -1.55 3.45
CA THR A 70 -5.81 -0.52 3.95
C THR A 70 -6.66 -1.04 5.11
N SER A 71 -7.19 -2.26 5.01
CA SER A 71 -7.93 -2.90 6.11
C SER A 71 -7.09 -3.00 7.39
N ARG A 72 -5.87 -3.54 7.30
CA ARG A 72 -4.96 -3.68 8.45
C ARG A 72 -4.52 -2.34 9.04
N LEU A 73 -4.35 -1.33 8.20
CA LEU A 73 -4.00 0.01 8.68
C LEU A 73 -5.17 0.69 9.38
N ALA A 74 -6.40 0.45 8.96
CA ALA A 74 -7.59 1.04 9.60
C ALA A 74 -7.74 0.61 11.07
N GLU A 75 -7.33 -0.61 11.41
CA GLU A 75 -7.29 -1.11 12.80
C GLU A 75 -6.28 -0.35 13.67
N LYS A 76 -5.19 0.14 13.07
CA LYS A 76 -4.09 0.83 13.79
C LYS A 76 -4.20 2.34 13.75
N LEU A 77 -4.82 2.87 12.69
CA LEU A 77 -5.00 4.29 12.41
C LEU A 77 -6.51 4.58 12.36
N PRO A 78 -7.17 4.71 13.53
CA PRO A 78 -8.59 5.03 13.58
C PRO A 78 -8.90 6.45 13.09
N ASN A 79 -7.90 7.29 12.82
CA ASN A 79 -8.12 8.58 12.18
C ASN A 79 -8.19 8.40 10.65
N LEU A 80 -9.35 8.66 10.08
CA LEU A 80 -9.61 8.52 8.64
C LEU A 80 -8.71 9.43 7.79
N ILE A 81 -8.32 10.59 8.30
CA ILE A 81 -7.43 11.54 7.60
C ILE A 81 -6.01 10.98 7.53
N GLU A 82 -5.51 10.43 8.63
CA GLU A 82 -4.19 9.76 8.66
C GLU A 82 -4.19 8.53 7.76
N LEU A 83 -5.24 7.71 7.82
CA LEU A 83 -5.40 6.56 6.94
C LEU A 83 -5.41 6.99 5.46
N ALA A 84 -6.09 8.08 5.13
CA ALA A 84 -6.11 8.67 3.79
C ALA A 84 -4.73 9.15 3.34
N ALA A 85 -3.99 9.82 4.22
CA ALA A 85 -2.64 10.29 3.94
C ALA A 85 -1.67 9.12 3.67
N VAL A 86 -1.76 8.03 4.43
CA VAL A 86 -0.89 6.85 4.29
C VAL A 86 -1.26 5.99 3.09
N THR A 87 -2.56 5.79 2.83
CA THR A 87 -3.01 4.95 1.72
C THR A 87 -3.02 5.73 0.40
N GLY A 88 -3.28 7.03 0.42
CA GLY A 88 -3.34 7.92 -0.76
C GLY A 88 -4.72 8.05 -1.36
N HIS A 89 -5.77 7.96 -0.54
CA HIS A 89 -7.13 8.23 -0.97
C HIS A 89 -7.38 9.74 -0.87
N LYS A 90 -7.83 10.36 -1.97
CA LYS A 90 -8.27 11.77 -1.96
C LYS A 90 -9.69 11.92 -1.41
N ASP A 91 -10.55 10.95 -1.71
CA ASP A 91 -11.93 10.92 -1.23
C ASP A 91 -12.06 9.97 -0.05
N LEU A 92 -12.36 10.54 1.12
CA LEU A 92 -12.57 9.80 2.37
C LEU A 92 -13.77 8.85 2.29
N ARG A 93 -14.73 9.08 1.38
CA ARG A 93 -15.86 8.17 1.16
C ARG A 93 -15.39 6.78 0.75
N MET A 94 -14.27 6.68 0.01
CA MET A 94 -13.68 5.40 -0.38
C MET A 94 -13.11 4.63 0.82
N LEU A 95 -12.78 5.32 1.91
CA LEU A 95 -12.23 4.71 3.12
C LEU A 95 -13.28 4.31 4.14
N LYS A 96 -14.53 4.79 4.02
CA LYS A 96 -15.62 4.42 4.94
C LYS A 96 -15.83 2.91 5.03
N ARG A 97 -15.58 2.17 3.93
CA ARG A 97 -15.67 0.69 3.91
C ARG A 97 -14.62 -0.02 4.77
N TYR A 98 -13.62 0.69 5.27
CA TYR A 98 -12.56 0.17 6.12
C TYR A 98 -12.66 0.66 7.55
N TYR A 99 -13.40 1.76 7.76
CA TYR A 99 -13.51 2.42 9.04
C TYR A 99 -14.76 1.92 9.76
N HIS A 100 -14.56 0.94 10.64
CA HIS A 100 -15.60 0.35 11.48
C HIS A 100 -15.28 0.63 12.96
N PRO A 101 -15.46 1.88 13.44
CA PRO A 101 -15.17 2.20 14.83
C PRO A 101 -16.15 1.46 15.75
N ARG A 102 -15.64 0.74 16.76
CA ARG A 102 -16.48 0.18 17.81
C ARG A 102 -16.79 1.28 18.82
N ALA A 103 -18.04 1.35 19.30
CA ALA A 103 -18.44 2.33 20.31
C ALA A 103 -17.54 2.29 21.56
N THR A 104 -17.09 1.10 21.95
CA THR A 104 -16.14 0.88 23.05
C THR A 104 -14.76 1.51 22.82
N ASP A 105 -14.31 1.61 21.57
CA ASP A 105 -13.02 2.20 21.22
C ASP A 105 -13.12 3.73 21.12
N LEU A 106 -14.29 4.23 20.71
CA LEU A 106 -14.59 5.67 20.69
C LEU A 106 -14.67 6.25 22.11
N ALA A 107 -15.22 5.49 23.07
CA ALA A 107 -15.36 5.93 24.46
C ALA A 107 -14.02 5.95 25.25
N LYS A 108 -12.97 5.30 24.73
CA LYS A 108 -11.63 5.24 25.36
C LYS A 108 -10.67 6.32 24.85
N LYS A 109 -11.07 7.10 23.85
CA LYS A 109 -10.32 8.25 23.31
C LYS A 109 -10.70 9.52 24.04
#